data_AF-A0A9X2PEC0-F1
#
_entry.id   AF-A0A9X2PEC0-F1
#
_cell.length_a   1.000
_cell.length_b   1.000
_cell.length_c   1.000
_cell.angle_alpha   90.00
_cell.angle_beta   90.00
_cell.angle_gamma   90.00
#
_symmetry.space_group_name_H-M   'P 1'
#
loop_
_entity.id
_entity.type
_entity.pdbx_description
1 polymer ?
#
loop_
_entity_poly.entity_id
_entity_poly.type
_entity_poly.pdbx_seq_one_letter_code
_entity_poly.pdbx_strand_id
1 'polypeptide(L)'
;MPYFVPQTLEHILEMRDRGDSENATLEFKSCRLFDQKNDKIFETLSKEITALANSIGGVLIIGVEEDGDRRISEIVPVADGKKDEAWIEDGLLSRITPRLNIAITRIEAVGGHLLVIDVPPSLNAPHQSSDKRYYARRLFRVDPLLAFEIDDIRRRVAAIASGASLSVLFQGGEISFVIANEGIGAVFNVWIQIDGIENSAIAKIWTPGLGRPYTEPFRIIHPGENRNFPGAGFNFFHDHLEDRMDVTLHYADADGNQHTKTYTYYLKDFHSTIRVSSPSEKLLEQGVNNLEKLERRLSDLTRDIHEIRERAFHPSGFNLSRTTLSVLAGEENVKWPGEALSFQALAEILDVEFETAIKIQREVFGATHYVGGRNVPLDEIDLADQVKNKIRQYLKLPPEKQGTQR
;
A
#
# COMPACT_ATOMS: atom_id res chain seq x y z
N MET A 1 -12.70 15.15 20.60
CA MET A 1 -13.88 14.59 21.30
C MET A 1 -15.12 15.17 20.63
N PRO A 2 -16.13 14.37 20.28
CA PRO A 2 -17.39 14.90 19.80
C PRO A 2 -18.15 15.54 20.98
N TYR A 3 -18.55 16.81 20.83
CA TYR A 3 -19.52 17.48 21.69
C TYR A 3 -20.88 17.50 20.98
N PHE A 4 -21.96 17.60 21.75
CA PHE A 4 -23.32 17.62 21.21
C PHE A 4 -23.72 19.04 20.81
N VAL A 5 -24.24 19.22 19.59
CA VAL A 5 -24.76 20.50 19.10
C VAL A 5 -26.29 20.40 18.99
N PRO A 6 -27.06 21.09 19.86
CA PRO A 6 -28.51 21.06 19.78
C PRO A 6 -28.99 21.76 18.49
N GLN A 7 -29.96 21.15 17.82
CA GLN A 7 -30.53 21.62 16.55
C GLN A 7 -32.01 22.00 16.69
N THR A 8 -32.66 21.57 17.78
CA THR A 8 -34.08 21.77 18.05
C THR A 8 -34.29 22.20 19.50
N LEU A 9 -35.47 22.78 19.79
CA LEU A 9 -35.84 23.16 21.14
C LEU A 9 -35.94 21.93 22.07
N GLU A 10 -36.40 20.80 21.51
CA GLU A 10 -36.47 19.52 22.22
C GLU A 10 -35.10 19.08 22.74
N HIS A 11 -34.03 19.22 21.94
CA HIS A 11 -32.68 18.89 22.40
C HIS A 11 -32.26 19.74 23.62
N ILE A 12 -32.62 21.02 23.64
CA ILE A 12 -32.26 21.92 24.75
C ILE A 12 -33.09 21.58 26.01
N LEU A 13 -34.35 21.19 25.84
CA LEU A 13 -35.20 20.70 26.93
C LEU A 13 -34.64 19.39 27.51
N GLU A 14 -34.20 18.46 26.67
CA GLU A 14 -33.54 17.22 27.11
C GLU A 14 -32.25 17.49 27.88
N MET A 15 -31.43 18.46 27.43
CA MET A 15 -30.23 18.89 28.14
C MET A 15 -30.57 19.43 29.54
N ARG A 16 -31.63 20.25 29.64
CA ARG A 16 -32.12 20.76 30.93
C ARG A 16 -32.59 19.62 31.83
N ASP A 17 -33.38 18.70 31.30
CA ASP A 17 -33.97 17.61 32.08
C ASP A 17 -32.91 16.58 32.54
N ARG A 18 -31.84 16.39 31.75
CA ARG A 18 -30.65 15.62 32.14
C ARG A 18 -29.80 16.33 33.20
N GLY A 19 -29.97 17.65 33.36
CA GLY A 19 -29.20 18.47 34.28
C GLY A 19 -27.79 18.75 33.77
N ASP A 20 -27.63 18.94 32.45
CA ASP A 20 -26.36 19.32 31.85
C ASP A 20 -25.89 20.67 32.39
N SER A 21 -24.67 20.69 32.92
CA SER A 21 -24.02 21.90 33.38
C SER A 21 -23.01 22.40 32.35
N GLU A 22 -22.72 23.71 32.38
CA GLU A 22 -21.58 24.27 31.66
C GLU A 22 -20.30 23.49 31.92
N ASN A 23 -19.48 23.39 30.88
CA ASN A 23 -18.24 22.63 30.93
C ASN A 23 -17.24 23.13 29.87
N ALA A 24 -16.16 22.38 29.68
CA ALA A 24 -15.10 22.73 28.74
C ALA A 24 -15.56 22.89 27.27
N THR A 25 -16.74 22.35 26.91
CA THR A 25 -17.29 22.38 25.54
C THR A 25 -18.69 22.99 25.46
N LEU A 26 -19.28 23.41 26.58
CA LEU A 26 -20.65 23.91 26.62
C LEU A 26 -20.69 25.21 27.42
N GLU A 27 -21.22 26.25 26.80
CA GLU A 27 -21.43 27.56 27.39
C GLU A 27 -22.88 28.00 27.21
N PHE A 28 -23.42 28.60 28.26
CA PHE A 28 -24.74 29.17 28.30
C PHE A 28 -24.61 30.70 28.42
N LYS A 29 -25.49 31.44 27.74
CA LYS A 29 -25.62 32.88 27.92
C LYS A 29 -27.08 33.28 27.95
N SER A 30 -27.41 34.10 28.94
CA SER A 30 -28.71 34.76 29.03
C SER A 30 -28.96 35.70 27.85
N CYS A 31 -30.23 35.85 27.45
CA CYS A 31 -30.64 36.87 26.50
C CYS A 31 -30.40 38.30 27.01
N ARG A 32 -30.26 38.50 28.33
CA ARG A 32 -29.85 39.79 28.95
C ARG A 32 -28.49 40.28 28.48
N LEU A 33 -27.69 39.41 27.86
CA LEU A 33 -26.50 39.82 27.13
C LEU A 33 -26.82 40.96 26.15
N PHE A 34 -27.98 40.90 25.48
CA PHE A 34 -28.40 41.87 24.48
C PHE A 34 -28.91 43.21 25.04
N ASP A 35 -29.09 43.34 26.36
CA ASP A 35 -29.42 44.62 27.01
C ASP A 35 -28.20 45.57 27.06
N GLN A 36 -27.01 45.05 26.77
CA GLN A 36 -25.77 45.81 26.77
C GLN A 36 -25.56 46.55 25.44
N LYS A 37 -24.57 47.46 25.40
CA LYS A 37 -24.15 48.09 24.15
C LYS A 37 -23.58 47.03 23.20
N ASN A 38 -23.85 47.18 21.90
CA ASN A 38 -23.35 46.28 20.84
C ASN A 38 -21.85 45.97 20.97
N ASP A 39 -21.00 46.96 21.21
CA ASP A 39 -19.55 46.72 21.34
C ASP A 39 -19.21 45.80 22.51
N LYS A 40 -19.93 45.89 23.63
CA LYS A 40 -19.71 45.05 24.80
C LYS A 40 -20.22 43.62 24.58
N ILE A 41 -21.32 43.48 23.85
CA ILE A 41 -21.87 42.19 23.41
C ILE A 41 -20.81 41.46 22.58
N PHE A 42 -20.29 42.10 21.53
CA PHE A 42 -19.31 41.49 20.64
C PHE A 42 -17.94 41.28 21.30
N GLU A 43 -17.54 42.13 22.25
CA GLU A 43 -16.34 41.89 23.07
C GLU A 43 -16.49 40.61 23.90
N THR A 44 -17.65 40.41 24.53
CA THR A 44 -17.92 39.23 25.36
C THR A 44 -17.97 37.97 24.50
N LEU A 45 -18.74 37.99 23.40
CA LEU A 45 -18.87 36.86 22.50
C LEU A 45 -17.54 36.50 21.82
N SER A 46 -16.75 37.49 21.40
CA SER A 46 -15.45 37.22 20.76
C SER A 46 -14.46 36.56 21.71
N LYS A 47 -14.48 36.90 23.01
CA LYS A 47 -13.66 36.21 24.03
C LYS A 47 -14.06 34.75 24.18
N GLU A 48 -15.35 34.46 24.35
CA GLU A 48 -15.86 33.10 24.52
C GLU A 48 -15.56 32.23 23.29
N ILE A 49 -15.87 32.75 22.10
CA ILE A 49 -15.77 32.00 20.85
C ILE A 49 -14.31 31.77 20.46
N THR A 50 -13.43 32.76 20.62
CA THR A 50 -11.99 32.53 20.40
C THR A 50 -11.40 31.57 21.42
N ALA A 51 -11.87 31.60 22.67
CA ALA A 51 -11.43 30.67 23.70
C ALA A 51 -11.81 29.21 23.38
N LEU A 52 -13.03 28.97 22.88
CA LEU A 52 -13.48 27.66 22.41
C LEU A 52 -12.63 27.19 21.22
N ALA A 53 -12.49 28.04 20.19
CA ALA A 53 -11.76 27.72 18.96
C ALA A 53 -10.27 27.42 19.20
N ASN A 54 -9.63 28.12 20.15
CA ASN A 54 -8.23 27.92 20.53
C ASN A 54 -8.00 26.71 21.44
N SER A 55 -9.08 26.07 21.89
CA SER A 55 -9.07 24.93 22.80
C SER A 55 -9.52 23.67 22.05
N ILE A 56 -10.52 22.95 22.58
CA ILE A 56 -11.04 21.71 21.99
C ILE A 56 -12.32 21.92 21.16
N GLY A 57 -12.72 23.18 20.95
CA GLY A 57 -14.02 23.55 20.42
C GLY A 57 -15.16 23.42 21.44
N GLY A 58 -16.38 23.64 20.98
CA GLY A 58 -17.60 23.49 21.77
C GLY A 58 -18.77 24.27 21.20
N VAL A 59 -19.80 24.42 22.01
CA VAL A 59 -21.06 25.08 21.66
C VAL A 59 -21.42 26.16 22.67
N LEU A 60 -21.87 27.30 22.16
CA LEU A 60 -22.38 28.42 22.92
C LEU A 60 -23.86 28.59 22.63
N ILE A 61 -24.71 28.55 23.65
CA ILE A 61 -26.16 28.68 23.52
C ILE A 61 -26.60 29.99 24.16
N ILE A 62 -27.23 30.86 23.37
CA ILE A 62 -27.79 32.14 23.84
C ILE A 62 -29.31 32.01 23.99
N GLY A 63 -29.81 32.54 25.11
CA GLY A 63 -31.22 32.52 25.50
C GLY A 63 -31.52 31.46 26.56
N VAL A 64 -30.53 31.08 27.36
CA VAL A 64 -30.65 30.16 28.49
C VAL A 64 -30.07 30.82 29.74
N GLU A 65 -30.77 30.68 30.86
CA GLU A 65 -30.33 31.14 32.17
C GLU A 65 -29.77 29.96 32.96
N GLU A 66 -28.75 30.24 33.76
CA GLU A 66 -28.02 29.24 34.55
C GLU A 66 -28.42 29.30 36.02
N ASP A 67 -28.44 28.15 36.70
CA ASP A 67 -28.52 28.11 38.17
C ASP A 67 -27.12 28.24 38.83
N GLY A 68 -27.08 28.17 40.16
CA GLY A 68 -25.81 28.21 40.91
C GLY A 68 -24.85 27.05 40.63
N ASP A 69 -25.35 25.95 40.06
CA ASP A 69 -24.58 24.78 39.63
C ASP A 69 -24.26 24.82 38.12
N ARG A 70 -24.56 25.94 37.45
CA ARG A 70 -24.40 26.17 36.00
C ARG A 70 -25.21 25.23 35.12
N ARG A 71 -26.32 24.71 35.63
CA ARG A 71 -27.30 23.97 34.82
C ARG A 71 -28.31 24.93 34.23
N ILE A 72 -28.99 24.49 33.19
CA ILE A 72 -30.11 25.26 32.62
C ILE A 72 -31.21 25.39 33.67
N SER A 73 -31.43 26.61 34.15
CA SER A 73 -32.50 26.94 35.09
C SER A 73 -33.79 27.33 34.35
N GLU A 74 -33.64 28.14 33.29
CA GLU A 74 -34.74 28.67 32.51
C GLU A 74 -34.31 28.87 31.05
N ILE A 75 -35.25 28.67 30.12
CA ILE A 75 -35.07 29.01 28.71
C ILE A 75 -35.76 30.36 28.50
N VAL A 76 -34.97 31.39 28.20
CA VAL A 76 -35.44 32.77 28.00
C VAL A 76 -35.06 33.21 26.58
N PRO A 77 -35.95 33.02 25.60
CA PRO A 77 -35.66 33.31 24.20
C PRO A 77 -35.33 34.78 23.97
N VAL A 78 -34.57 35.03 22.90
CA VAL A 78 -34.25 36.36 22.39
C VAL A 78 -35.49 36.91 21.70
N ALA A 79 -36.13 37.92 22.29
CA ALA A 79 -37.35 38.51 21.75
C ALA A 79 -37.13 39.45 20.55
N ASP A 80 -35.94 40.05 20.44
CA ASP A 80 -35.61 40.96 19.34
C ASP A 80 -35.22 40.18 18.09
N GLY A 81 -36.13 40.11 17.12
CA GLY A 81 -35.90 39.43 15.84
C GLY A 81 -34.77 40.00 14.99
N LYS A 82 -34.23 41.19 15.31
CA LYS A 82 -33.04 41.74 14.63
C LYS A 82 -31.72 41.19 15.17
N LYS A 83 -31.74 40.53 16.33
CA LYS A 83 -30.59 39.85 16.93
C LYS A 83 -30.56 38.40 16.43
N ASP A 84 -30.44 38.26 15.12
CA ASP A 84 -30.45 37.00 14.41
C ASP A 84 -29.02 36.49 14.13
N GLU A 85 -28.92 35.38 13.40
CA GLU A 85 -27.67 34.72 13.05
C GLU A 85 -26.75 35.64 12.26
N ALA A 86 -27.30 36.33 11.26
CA ALA A 86 -26.56 37.24 10.39
C ALA A 86 -26.01 38.44 11.19
N TRP A 87 -26.80 38.98 12.11
CA TRP A 87 -26.36 40.07 12.99
C TRP A 87 -25.18 39.66 13.88
N ILE A 88 -25.22 38.45 14.44
CA ILE A 88 -24.10 37.91 15.22
C ILE A 88 -22.89 37.69 14.31
N GLU A 89 -23.07 37.06 13.16
CA GLU A 89 -21.99 36.73 12.24
C GLU A 89 -21.24 38.00 11.77
N ASP A 90 -21.95 38.99 11.26
CA ASP A 90 -21.38 40.26 10.77
C ASP A 90 -20.66 41.03 11.88
N GLY A 91 -21.30 41.12 13.05
CA GLY A 91 -20.77 41.84 14.20
C GLY A 91 -19.57 41.14 14.84
N LEU A 92 -19.52 39.81 14.82
CA LEU A 92 -18.49 39.05 15.49
C LEU A 92 -17.27 38.77 14.59
N LEU A 93 -17.48 38.22 13.40
CA LEU A 93 -16.40 37.72 12.55
C LEU A 93 -15.47 38.83 12.07
N SER A 94 -15.98 40.05 11.93
CA SER A 94 -15.20 41.25 11.62
C SER A 94 -14.20 41.65 12.73
N ARG A 95 -14.39 41.14 13.95
CA ARG A 95 -13.59 41.50 15.14
C ARG A 95 -12.59 40.41 15.55
N ILE A 96 -12.66 39.22 14.96
CA ILE A 96 -11.80 38.08 15.26
C ILE A 96 -10.71 37.95 14.17
N THR A 97 -9.46 37.68 14.56
CA THR A 97 -8.34 37.54 13.61
C THR A 97 -7.36 36.43 14.03
N PRO A 98 -6.99 35.47 13.17
CA PRO A 98 -7.52 35.20 11.82
C PRO A 98 -9.04 34.98 11.82
N ARG A 99 -9.70 35.11 10.67
CA ARG A 99 -11.15 34.86 10.59
C ARG A 99 -11.46 33.44 11.04
N LEU A 100 -12.54 33.30 11.79
CA LEU A 100 -13.00 32.02 12.33
C LEU A 100 -14.20 31.52 11.52
N ASN A 101 -14.25 30.21 11.28
CA ASN A 101 -15.41 29.56 10.68
C ASN A 101 -16.26 28.95 11.79
N ILE A 102 -17.51 29.40 11.92
CA ILE A 102 -18.49 28.93 12.91
C ILE A 102 -19.81 28.65 12.21
N ALA A 103 -20.64 27.80 12.80
CA ALA A 103 -22.03 27.63 12.36
C ALA A 103 -22.96 28.22 13.42
N ILE A 104 -23.91 29.06 12.99
CA ILE A 104 -24.92 29.64 13.86
C ILE A 104 -26.28 29.10 13.45
N THR A 105 -26.98 28.47 14.39
CA THR A 105 -28.30 27.88 14.19
C THR A 105 -29.31 28.60 15.08
N ARG A 106 -30.38 29.11 14.48
CA ARG A 106 -31.53 29.64 15.19
C ARG A 106 -32.56 28.56 15.46
N ILE A 107 -33.02 28.52 16.70
CA ILE A 107 -34.06 27.59 17.15
C ILE A 107 -35.25 28.44 17.62
N GLU A 108 -36.37 28.30 16.93
CA GLU A 108 -37.61 29.02 17.28
C GLU A 108 -38.16 28.54 18.63
N ALA A 109 -38.63 29.49 19.44
CA ALA A 109 -39.26 29.22 20.73
C ALA A 109 -40.45 30.18 20.95
N VAL A 110 -41.30 29.87 21.93
CA VAL A 110 -42.42 30.76 22.26
C VAL A 110 -41.87 32.09 22.79
N GLY A 111 -42.17 33.18 22.09
CA GLY A 111 -41.75 34.53 22.48
C GLY A 111 -40.41 35.01 21.89
N GLY A 112 -39.77 34.22 21.01
CA GLY A 112 -38.52 34.63 20.36
C GLY A 112 -37.74 33.44 19.78
N HIS A 113 -36.42 33.52 19.82
CA HIS A 113 -35.55 32.44 19.34
C HIS A 113 -34.33 32.23 20.25
N LEU A 114 -33.73 31.05 20.15
CA LEU A 114 -32.44 30.71 20.72
C LEU A 114 -31.39 30.74 19.62
N LEU A 115 -30.15 31.07 19.97
CA LEU A 115 -29.01 31.02 19.04
C LEU A 115 -28.00 30.00 19.56
N VAL A 116 -27.74 28.98 18.74
CA VAL A 116 -26.73 27.97 19.01
C VAL A 116 -25.55 28.23 18.09
N ILE A 117 -24.38 28.46 18.67
CA ILE A 117 -23.14 28.75 17.94
C ILE A 117 -22.20 27.55 18.12
N ASP A 118 -22.02 26.78 17.06
CA ASP A 118 -21.05 25.68 16.99
C ASP A 118 -19.67 26.24 16.62
N VAL A 119 -18.71 26.03 17.52
CA VAL A 119 -17.33 26.51 17.41
C VAL A 119 -16.39 25.31 17.41
N PRO A 120 -16.04 24.76 16.24
CA PRO A 120 -15.08 23.66 16.18
C PRO A 120 -13.68 24.10 16.63
N PRO A 121 -12.83 23.15 17.07
CA PRO A 121 -11.41 23.44 17.27
C PRO A 121 -10.81 23.93 15.95
N SER A 122 -10.16 25.08 15.96
CA SER A 122 -9.74 25.72 14.72
C SER A 122 -8.38 25.24 14.24
N LEU A 123 -8.33 24.92 12.94
CA LEU A 123 -7.10 24.61 12.21
C LEU A 123 -6.26 25.85 11.87
N ASN A 124 -6.77 27.05 12.16
CA ASN A 124 -6.03 28.31 12.01
C ASN A 124 -5.78 28.98 13.36
N ALA A 125 -5.93 28.22 14.47
CA ALA A 125 -5.64 28.72 15.80
C ALA A 125 -4.15 29.11 15.94
N PRO A 126 -3.83 30.11 16.78
CA PRO A 126 -4.73 30.79 17.69
C PRO A 126 -5.43 32.01 17.05
N HIS A 127 -6.70 32.20 17.41
CA HIS A 127 -7.53 33.36 17.09
C HIS A 127 -7.46 34.40 18.18
N GLN A 128 -7.32 35.66 17.75
CA GLN A 128 -7.29 36.84 18.56
C GLN A 128 -8.70 37.44 18.68
N SER A 129 -9.10 37.78 19.92
CA SER A 129 -10.36 38.44 20.23
C SER A 129 -10.34 39.93 19.87
N SER A 130 -11.49 40.61 19.99
CA SER A 130 -11.67 42.01 19.63
C SER A 130 -10.71 42.95 20.37
N ASP A 131 -10.31 42.60 21.59
CA ASP A 131 -9.38 43.36 22.44
C ASP A 131 -7.90 43.06 22.18
N LYS A 132 -7.61 42.36 21.08
CA LYS A 132 -6.26 41.99 20.64
C LYS A 132 -5.54 41.01 21.58
N ARG A 133 -6.28 40.27 22.40
CA ARG A 133 -5.72 39.20 23.24
C ARG A 133 -6.14 37.82 22.72
N TYR A 134 -5.34 36.83 23.06
CA TYR A 134 -5.63 35.41 22.80
C TYR A 134 -6.19 34.80 24.07
N TYR A 135 -7.26 34.03 23.94
CA TYR A 135 -7.95 33.39 25.05
C TYR A 135 -8.01 31.89 24.84
N ALA A 136 -8.07 31.13 25.92
CA ALA A 136 -8.35 29.70 25.92
C ALA A 136 -9.29 29.35 27.07
N ARG A 137 -10.00 28.24 26.89
CA ARG A 137 -10.96 27.74 27.87
C ARG A 137 -10.24 26.80 28.85
N ARG A 138 -10.34 27.12 30.13
CA ARG A 138 -9.85 26.29 31.25
C ARG A 138 -11.05 25.82 32.05
N LEU A 139 -11.64 24.72 31.62
CA LEU A 139 -12.93 24.22 32.10
C LEU A 139 -14.04 25.26 31.86
N PHE A 140 -14.37 26.04 32.87
CA PHE A 140 -15.47 27.01 32.88
C PHE A 140 -14.97 28.47 32.86
N ARG A 141 -13.67 28.69 32.67
CA ARG A 141 -13.09 30.04 32.63
C ARG A 141 -12.49 30.32 31.27
N VAL A 142 -12.64 31.57 30.84
CA VAL A 142 -11.93 32.13 29.71
C VAL A 142 -10.75 32.94 30.24
N ASP A 143 -9.57 32.35 30.15
CA ASP A 143 -8.32 32.97 30.61
C ASP A 143 -7.48 33.44 29.42
N PRO A 144 -6.75 34.57 29.56
CA PRO A 144 -5.80 34.97 28.54
C PRO A 144 -4.64 33.97 28.45
N LEU A 145 -4.25 33.66 27.22
CA LEU A 145 -3.13 32.77 26.92
C LEU A 145 -1.80 33.46 27.20
N LEU A 146 -0.86 32.71 27.79
CA LEU A 146 0.53 33.11 27.93
C LEU A 146 1.28 32.90 26.62
N ALA A 147 2.40 33.62 26.43
CA ALA A 147 3.17 33.57 25.18
C ALA A 147 3.57 32.13 24.77
N PHE A 148 4.02 31.31 25.72
CA PHE A 148 4.38 29.92 25.42
C PHE A 148 3.19 29.05 25.04
N GLU A 149 1.98 29.33 25.57
CA GLU A 149 0.76 28.59 25.22
C GLU A 149 0.32 28.95 23.80
N ILE A 150 0.46 30.22 23.40
CA ILE A 150 0.21 30.68 22.04
C ILE A 150 1.14 29.96 21.06
N ASP A 151 2.44 29.90 21.37
CA ASP A 151 3.42 29.22 20.52
C ASP A 151 3.18 27.71 20.46
N ASP A 152 2.75 27.09 21.57
CA ASP A 152 2.37 25.68 21.60
C ASP A 152 1.14 25.39 20.74
N ILE A 153 0.09 26.23 20.80
CA ILE A 153 -1.08 26.11 19.92
C ILE A 153 -0.66 26.22 18.46
N ARG A 154 0.16 27.23 18.11
CA ARG A 154 0.67 27.40 16.74
C ARG A 154 1.43 26.17 16.26
N ARG A 155 2.28 25.59 17.11
CA ARG A 155 3.04 24.37 16.77
C ARG A 155 2.13 23.16 16.59
N ARG A 156 1.14 22.96 17.45
CA ARG A 156 0.18 21.86 17.34
C ARG A 156 -0.62 21.97 16.05
N VAL A 157 -1.11 23.16 15.73
CA VAL A 157 -1.81 23.43 14.48
C VAL A 157 -0.90 23.24 13.29
N ALA A 158 0.33 23.77 13.33
CA ALA A 158 1.31 23.57 12.27
C ALA A 158 1.67 22.09 12.08
N ALA A 159 1.74 21.30 13.15
CA ALA A 159 1.97 19.85 13.11
C ALA A 159 0.76 19.09 12.52
N ILE A 160 -0.46 19.47 12.88
CA ILE A 160 -1.70 18.93 12.28
C ILE A 160 -1.84 19.35 10.80
N ALA A 161 -1.38 20.56 10.48
CA ALA A 161 -1.25 21.06 9.12
C ALA A 161 0.03 20.56 8.42
N SER A 162 0.88 19.78 9.10
CA SER A 162 2.21 19.43 8.58
C SER A 162 2.18 18.30 7.56
N GLY A 163 1.20 18.32 6.66
CA GLY A 163 1.20 17.60 5.38
C GLY A 163 1.96 16.27 5.39
N ALA A 164 3.00 16.18 4.56
CA ALA A 164 3.78 14.96 4.45
C ALA A 164 4.96 14.91 5.45
N SER A 165 5.20 13.74 6.04
CA SER A 165 6.41 13.36 6.76
C SER A 165 7.23 12.36 5.96
N LEU A 166 8.54 12.28 6.22
CA LEU A 166 9.44 11.30 5.62
C LEU A 166 10.15 10.51 6.72
N SER A 167 10.09 9.19 6.62
CA SER A 167 10.88 8.26 7.41
C SER A 167 11.76 7.42 6.50
N VAL A 168 12.97 7.11 6.96
CA VAL A 168 13.90 6.22 6.27
C VAL A 168 14.06 4.94 7.09
N LEU A 169 13.80 3.79 6.46
CA LEU A 169 13.98 2.48 7.10
C LEU A 169 15.22 1.80 6.54
N PHE A 170 16.09 1.35 7.44
CA PHE A 170 17.32 0.61 7.12
C PHE A 170 17.08 -0.86 7.48
N GLN A 171 16.78 -1.71 6.50
CA GLN A 171 16.47 -3.13 6.71
C GLN A 171 17.19 -4.00 5.68
N GLY A 172 17.80 -5.12 6.11
CA GLY A 172 18.40 -6.11 5.20
C GLY A 172 19.59 -5.59 4.37
N GLY A 173 20.21 -4.47 4.74
CA GLY A 173 21.24 -3.80 3.92
C GLY A 173 20.67 -2.89 2.82
N GLU A 174 19.35 -2.78 2.73
CA GLU A 174 18.63 -1.84 1.87
C GLU A 174 18.14 -0.64 2.68
N ILE A 175 18.03 0.49 2.00
CA ILE A 175 17.38 1.69 2.51
C ILE A 175 16.04 1.80 1.82
N SER A 176 14.96 2.02 2.57
CA SER A 176 13.64 2.31 2.00
C SER A 176 13.10 3.61 2.58
N PHE A 177 12.27 4.30 1.82
CA PHE A 177 11.73 5.60 2.19
C PHE A 177 10.23 5.48 2.30
N VAL A 178 9.70 6.01 3.40
CA VAL A 178 8.27 6.05 3.69
C VAL A 178 7.85 7.49 3.81
N ILE A 179 6.99 7.92 2.89
CA ILE A 179 6.32 9.23 2.97
C ILE A 179 4.92 9.01 3.52
N ALA A 180 4.58 9.63 4.63
CA ALA A 180 3.26 9.55 5.25
C ALA A 180 2.56 10.91 5.16
N ASN A 181 1.29 10.94 4.76
CA ASN A 181 0.48 12.14 4.91
C ASN A 181 -0.23 12.11 6.27
N GLU A 182 0.34 12.82 7.24
CA GLU A 182 -0.21 12.96 8.59
C GLU A 182 -1.15 14.18 8.70
N GLY A 183 -1.24 14.97 7.63
CA GLY A 183 -2.12 16.12 7.55
C GLY A 183 -3.58 15.74 7.25
N ILE A 184 -4.48 16.71 7.48
CA ILE A 184 -5.92 16.57 7.23
C ILE A 184 -6.27 16.74 5.73
N GLY A 185 -5.40 17.41 4.96
CA GLY A 185 -5.58 17.66 3.53
C GLY A 185 -4.74 16.72 2.66
N ALA A 186 -5.18 16.49 1.42
CA ALA A 186 -4.34 15.82 0.43
C ALA A 186 -3.11 16.68 0.12
N VAL A 187 -1.97 16.02 -0.08
CA VAL A 187 -0.74 16.68 -0.53
C VAL A 187 -0.46 16.29 -1.97
N PHE A 188 0.10 17.22 -2.74
CA PHE A 188 0.29 17.10 -4.18
C PHE A 188 1.76 17.24 -4.57
N ASN A 189 2.11 16.73 -5.74
CA ASN A 189 3.45 16.84 -6.34
C ASN A 189 4.58 16.50 -5.36
N VAL A 190 4.49 15.33 -4.73
CA VAL A 190 5.38 14.93 -3.65
C VAL A 190 6.62 14.22 -4.20
N TRP A 191 7.81 14.69 -3.85
CA TRP A 191 9.09 14.08 -4.24
C TRP A 191 10.17 14.34 -3.19
N ILE A 192 11.26 13.58 -3.23
CA ILE A 192 12.43 13.82 -2.37
C ILE A 192 13.67 14.14 -3.21
N GLN A 193 14.60 14.86 -2.59
CA GLN A 193 15.95 15.11 -3.07
C GLN A 193 16.94 14.67 -2.01
N ILE A 194 18.06 14.06 -2.42
CA ILE A 194 19.15 13.72 -1.51
C ILE A 194 20.32 14.63 -1.84
N ASP A 195 20.79 15.40 -0.86
CA ASP A 195 21.90 16.32 -1.09
C ASP A 195 23.17 15.54 -1.49
N GLY A 196 23.90 16.06 -2.48
CA GLY A 196 25.08 15.38 -3.04
C GLY A 196 24.81 14.23 -4.02
N ILE A 197 23.55 13.80 -4.22
CA ILE A 197 23.21 12.75 -5.20
C ILE A 197 22.23 13.28 -6.25
N GLU A 198 22.62 13.25 -7.52
CA GLU A 198 21.69 13.59 -8.60
C GLU A 198 20.56 12.56 -8.71
N ASN A 199 19.31 13.04 -8.81
CA ASN A 199 18.13 12.20 -9.01
C ASN A 199 18.24 11.28 -10.25
N SER A 200 19.01 11.69 -11.26
CA SER A 200 19.30 10.91 -12.47
C SER A 200 20.14 9.65 -12.18
N ALA A 201 21.06 9.72 -11.20
CA ALA A 201 21.92 8.62 -10.78
C ALA A 201 21.12 7.58 -9.97
N ILE A 202 20.22 8.06 -9.11
CA ILE A 202 19.27 7.23 -8.34
C ILE A 202 18.39 6.39 -9.27
N ALA A 203 17.83 7.01 -10.32
CA ALA A 203 16.93 6.35 -11.27
C ALA A 203 17.55 5.16 -12.02
N LYS A 204 18.86 5.19 -12.29
CA LYS A 204 19.57 4.13 -13.02
C LYS A 204 19.76 2.86 -12.19
N ILE A 205 19.84 3.00 -10.86
CA ILE A 205 20.20 1.91 -9.95
C ILE A 205 18.94 1.29 -9.33
N TRP A 206 17.88 2.08 -9.11
CA TRP A 206 16.71 1.64 -8.31
C TRP A 206 15.58 1.03 -9.14
N THR A 207 15.68 1.02 -10.47
CA THR A 207 14.55 0.67 -11.35
C THR A 207 14.83 -0.37 -12.45
N PRO A 208 15.48 -1.52 -12.20
CA PRO A 208 15.31 -2.67 -13.08
C PRO A 208 13.97 -3.36 -12.78
N GLY A 209 12.84 -2.85 -13.31
CA GLY A 209 11.58 -3.59 -13.37
C GLY A 209 10.28 -2.86 -12.97
N LEU A 210 10.35 -1.69 -12.32
CA LEU A 210 9.17 -0.85 -12.05
C LEU A 210 9.01 0.17 -13.19
N GLY A 211 7.85 0.16 -13.86
CA GLY A 211 7.56 1.01 -15.03
C GLY A 211 7.43 2.52 -14.75
N ARG A 212 7.94 3.01 -13.62
CA ARG A 212 7.95 4.43 -13.26
C ARG A 212 9.23 4.79 -12.50
N PRO A 213 10.10 5.65 -13.05
CA PRO A 213 11.28 6.13 -12.33
C PRO A 213 10.87 7.02 -11.16
N TYR A 214 11.59 6.90 -10.05
CA TYR A 214 11.38 7.67 -8.82
C TYR A 214 11.50 9.20 -9.01
N THR A 215 12.13 9.63 -10.11
CA THR A 215 12.22 11.04 -10.53
C THR A 215 10.87 11.69 -10.80
N GLU A 216 9.79 10.91 -10.96
CA GLU A 216 8.48 11.49 -11.12
C GLU A 216 7.76 11.67 -9.77
N PRO A 217 7.37 12.91 -9.42
CA PRO A 217 6.68 13.19 -8.16
C PRO A 217 5.38 12.39 -8.06
N PHE A 218 5.05 11.90 -6.86
CA PHE A 218 3.72 11.38 -6.58
C PHE A 218 2.72 12.53 -6.75
N ARG A 219 1.75 12.36 -7.65
CA ARG A 219 0.78 13.42 -7.95
C ARG A 219 -0.06 13.79 -6.75
N ILE A 220 -0.43 12.80 -5.93
CA ILE A 220 -1.28 12.98 -4.76
C ILE A 220 -1.02 11.88 -3.70
N ILE A 221 -1.07 12.27 -2.43
CA ILE A 221 -1.14 11.36 -1.27
C ILE A 221 -2.29 11.85 -0.39
N HIS A 222 -3.31 11.00 -0.18
CA HIS A 222 -4.47 11.37 0.63
C HIS A 222 -4.15 11.33 2.13
N PRO A 223 -4.93 12.02 2.98
CA PRO A 223 -4.78 11.97 4.43
C PRO A 223 -4.74 10.54 4.97
N GLY A 224 -3.77 10.23 5.82
CA GLY A 224 -3.59 8.91 6.43
C GLY A 224 -2.97 7.85 5.51
N GLU A 225 -2.64 8.18 4.26
CA GLU A 225 -1.95 7.26 3.36
C GLU A 225 -0.42 7.35 3.48
N ASN A 226 0.22 6.20 3.27
CA ASN A 226 1.67 6.08 3.18
C ASN A 226 2.09 5.69 1.75
N ARG A 227 3.26 6.16 1.33
CA ARG A 227 3.97 5.70 0.13
C ARG A 227 5.31 5.13 0.57
N ASN A 228 5.49 3.84 0.37
CA ASN A 228 6.76 3.16 0.57
C ASN A 228 7.39 2.91 -0.80
N PHE A 229 8.66 3.23 -0.94
CA PHE A 229 9.44 2.86 -2.11
C PHE A 229 10.85 2.42 -1.70
N PRO A 230 11.37 1.37 -2.37
CA PRO A 230 12.73 0.90 -2.12
C PRO A 230 13.74 1.94 -2.58
N GLY A 231 14.81 2.04 -1.81
CA GLY A 231 15.99 2.83 -2.10
C GLY A 231 17.16 1.98 -2.58
N ALA A 232 18.34 2.60 -2.62
CA ALA A 232 19.57 1.90 -2.95
C ALA A 232 19.99 0.99 -1.80
N GLY A 233 20.89 0.05 -2.09
CA GLY A 233 21.66 -0.60 -1.05
C GLY A 233 22.45 0.43 -0.22
N PHE A 234 22.63 0.15 1.07
CA PHE A 234 23.35 1.02 2.00
C PHE A 234 24.73 1.44 1.48
N ASN A 235 25.45 0.52 0.82
CA ASN A 235 26.79 0.77 0.26
C ASN A 235 26.79 1.92 -0.76
N PHE A 236 25.75 2.04 -1.60
CA PHE A 236 25.68 3.12 -2.58
C PHE A 236 25.69 4.49 -1.90
N PHE A 237 24.91 4.65 -0.83
CA PHE A 237 24.87 5.91 -0.09
C PHE A 237 26.16 6.17 0.67
N HIS A 238 26.75 5.13 1.26
CA HIS A 238 28.06 5.25 1.91
C HIS A 238 29.17 5.67 0.95
N ASP A 239 29.16 5.15 -0.29
CA ASP A 239 30.17 5.46 -1.30
C ASP A 239 30.03 6.88 -1.88
N HIS A 240 28.81 7.43 -1.88
CA HIS A 240 28.51 8.74 -2.47
C HIS A 240 28.38 9.88 -1.43
N LEU A 241 28.29 9.56 -0.14
CA LEU A 241 28.07 10.54 0.94
C LEU A 241 29.07 10.37 2.07
N GLU A 242 29.60 11.48 2.59
CA GLU A 242 30.52 11.52 3.74
C GLU A 242 29.76 11.33 5.07
N ASP A 243 29.11 10.17 5.25
CA ASP A 243 28.34 9.73 6.43
C ASP A 243 27.08 10.53 6.78
N ARG A 244 26.91 11.75 6.27
CA ARG A 244 25.71 12.57 6.45
C ARG A 244 24.83 12.48 5.21
N MET A 245 23.57 12.13 5.42
CA MET A 245 22.54 12.08 4.39
C MET A 245 21.43 13.07 4.70
N ASP A 246 21.39 14.17 3.96
CA ASP A 246 20.31 15.15 4.04
C ASP A 246 19.27 14.85 2.96
N VAL A 247 18.07 14.47 3.37
CA VAL A 247 16.96 14.13 2.49
C VAL A 247 15.89 15.20 2.60
N THR A 248 15.64 15.91 1.50
CA THR A 248 14.68 16.99 1.42
C THR A 248 13.39 16.51 0.77
N LEU A 249 12.29 16.54 1.51
CA LEU A 249 10.94 16.26 1.05
C LEU A 249 10.29 17.55 0.53
N HIS A 250 9.75 17.49 -0.69
CA HIS A 250 9.01 18.56 -1.32
C HIS A 250 7.56 18.12 -1.56
N TYR A 251 6.61 19.00 -1.26
CA TYR A 251 5.18 18.76 -1.53
C TYR A 251 4.41 20.07 -1.63
N ALA A 252 3.22 20.03 -2.23
CA ALA A 252 2.28 21.13 -2.28
C ALA A 252 1.04 20.82 -1.42
N ASP A 253 0.46 21.83 -0.77
CA ASP A 253 -0.85 21.70 -0.12
C ASP A 253 -2.01 21.90 -1.11
N ALA A 254 -3.25 21.77 -0.63
CA ALA A 254 -4.45 21.94 -1.45
C ALA A 254 -4.63 23.37 -1.99
N ASP A 255 -4.02 24.36 -1.33
CA ASP A 255 -4.04 25.77 -1.75
C ASP A 255 -2.91 26.07 -2.77
N GLY A 256 -2.08 25.08 -3.08
CA GLY A 256 -0.97 25.18 -4.04
C GLY A 256 0.33 25.74 -3.44
N ASN A 257 0.38 26.00 -2.12
CA ASN A 257 1.61 26.46 -1.48
C ASN A 257 2.63 25.33 -1.45
N GLN A 258 3.87 25.66 -1.78
CA GLN A 258 4.99 24.71 -1.76
C GLN A 258 5.57 24.63 -0.36
N HIS A 259 5.76 23.41 0.11
CA HIS A 259 6.35 23.08 1.39
C HIS A 259 7.62 22.26 1.18
N THR A 260 8.60 22.45 2.05
CA THR A 260 9.87 21.73 2.00
C THR A 260 10.31 21.38 3.41
N LYS A 261 10.69 20.12 3.62
CA LYS A 261 11.18 19.61 4.91
C LYS A 261 12.46 18.80 4.69
N THR A 262 13.54 19.18 5.36
CA THR A 262 14.81 18.45 5.29
C THR A 262 15.00 17.58 6.53
N TYR A 263 15.35 16.32 6.28
CA TYR A 263 15.62 15.29 7.29
C TYR A 263 17.08 14.87 7.20
N THR A 264 17.83 15.06 8.28
CA THR A 264 19.24 14.68 8.35
C THR A 264 19.40 13.33 9.04
N TYR A 265 20.10 12.42 8.38
CA TYR A 265 20.44 11.10 8.89
C TYR A 265 21.96 10.93 8.89
N TYR A 266 22.50 10.31 9.94
CA TYR A 266 23.90 9.91 9.98
C TYR A 266 23.99 8.41 9.70
N LEU A 267 24.54 8.04 8.54
CA LEU A 267 24.59 6.66 8.05
C LEU A 267 25.33 5.72 9.02
N LYS A 268 26.34 6.24 9.75
CA LYS A 268 27.09 5.50 10.78
C LYS A 268 26.22 4.98 11.92
N ASP A 269 25.15 5.69 12.29
CA ASP A 269 24.26 5.30 13.40
C ASP A 269 23.47 4.01 13.08
N PHE A 270 23.35 3.69 11.79
CA PHE A 270 22.61 2.53 11.30
C PHE A 270 23.52 1.34 10.97
N HIS A 271 24.85 1.49 11.06
CA HIS A 271 25.81 0.42 10.76
C HIS A 271 25.64 -0.80 11.69
N SER A 272 25.17 -0.60 12.93
CA SER A 272 24.88 -1.67 13.89
C SER A 272 23.51 -2.34 13.72
N THR A 273 22.54 -1.70 13.05
CA THR A 273 21.18 -2.23 12.85
C THR A 273 21.03 -3.04 11.56
N ILE A 274 21.96 -2.90 10.61
CA ILE A 274 21.97 -3.59 9.30
C ILE A 274 22.13 -5.12 9.41
N ARG A 275 22.59 -5.66 10.55
CA ARG A 275 22.92 -7.10 10.69
C ARG A 275 21.74 -8.05 10.96
N VAL A 276 20.49 -7.60 10.87
CA VAL A 276 19.34 -8.51 11.03
C VAL A 276 18.71 -8.77 9.67
N SER A 277 19.26 -9.75 8.94
CA SER A 277 18.62 -10.30 7.75
C SER A 277 17.20 -10.73 8.10
N SER A 278 16.19 -10.28 7.36
CA SER A 278 14.80 -10.64 7.63
C SER A 278 14.57 -12.15 7.43
N PRO A 279 13.60 -12.79 8.11
CA PRO A 279 13.28 -14.21 7.86
C PRO A 279 12.97 -14.52 6.39
N SER A 280 12.38 -13.54 5.69
CA SER A 280 12.06 -13.63 4.26
C SER A 280 13.31 -13.60 3.37
N GLU A 281 14.30 -12.77 3.69
CA GLU A 281 15.59 -12.75 2.97
C GLU A 281 16.32 -14.09 3.11
N LYS A 282 16.36 -14.67 4.30
CA LYS A 282 16.95 -16.01 4.50
C LYS A 282 16.24 -17.07 3.67
N LEU A 283 14.91 -17.00 3.57
CA LEU A 283 14.11 -17.90 2.74
C LEU A 283 14.40 -17.71 1.24
N LEU A 284 14.57 -16.46 0.79
CA LEU A 284 14.92 -16.15 -0.60
C LEU A 284 16.33 -16.63 -0.94
N GLU A 285 17.33 -16.37 -0.09
CA GLU A 285 18.70 -16.88 -0.27
C GLU A 285 18.72 -18.42 -0.32
N GLN A 286 17.93 -19.08 0.54
CA GLN A 286 17.78 -20.53 0.50
C GLN A 286 17.12 -20.99 -0.80
N GLY A 287 16.11 -20.27 -1.29
CA GLY A 287 15.46 -20.52 -2.58
C GLY A 287 16.43 -20.41 -3.76
N VAL A 288 17.20 -19.32 -3.84
CA VAL A 288 18.22 -19.09 -4.88
C VAL A 288 19.29 -20.18 -4.84
N ASN A 289 19.84 -20.48 -3.66
CA ASN A 289 20.82 -21.56 -3.49
C ASN A 289 20.25 -22.92 -3.93
N ASN A 290 18.96 -23.18 -3.67
CA ASN A 290 18.31 -24.41 -4.12
C ASN A 290 18.16 -24.45 -5.64
N LEU A 291 17.83 -23.33 -6.28
CA LEU A 291 17.76 -23.23 -7.74
C LEU A 291 19.13 -23.44 -8.40
N GLU A 292 20.20 -22.82 -7.88
CA GLU A 292 21.56 -23.03 -8.36
C GLU A 292 21.99 -24.50 -8.22
N LYS A 293 21.65 -25.15 -7.10
CA LYS A 293 21.90 -26.59 -6.93
C LYS A 293 21.13 -27.43 -7.94
N LEU A 294 19.92 -27.02 -8.30
CA LEU A 294 19.06 -27.71 -9.26
C LEU A 294 19.62 -27.56 -10.69
N GLU A 295 20.07 -26.35 -11.05
CA GLU A 295 20.77 -26.07 -12.30
C GLU A 295 22.03 -26.95 -12.42
N ARG A 296 22.89 -26.97 -11.39
CA ARG A 296 24.08 -27.83 -11.38
C ARG A 296 23.73 -29.31 -11.58
N ARG A 297 22.70 -29.81 -10.90
CA ARG A 297 22.24 -31.21 -11.08
C ARG A 297 21.72 -31.49 -12.49
N LEU A 298 21.05 -30.53 -13.13
CA LEU A 298 20.61 -30.66 -14.53
C LEU A 298 21.80 -30.64 -15.49
N SER A 299 22.82 -29.82 -15.24
CA SER A 299 24.06 -29.84 -16.01
C SER A 299 24.79 -31.17 -15.87
N ASP A 300 24.90 -31.70 -14.65
CA ASP A 300 25.51 -33.01 -14.39
C ASP A 300 24.72 -34.13 -15.09
N LEU A 301 23.38 -34.12 -15.01
CA LEU A 301 22.53 -35.08 -15.73
C LEU A 301 22.72 -34.98 -17.26
N THR A 302 22.84 -33.76 -17.78
CA THR A 302 23.09 -33.54 -19.21
C THR A 302 24.46 -34.11 -19.61
N ARG A 303 25.48 -33.96 -18.77
CA ARG A 303 26.80 -34.55 -18.97
C ARG A 303 26.74 -36.07 -18.92
N ASP A 304 26.02 -36.64 -17.96
CA ASP A 304 25.85 -38.10 -17.82
C ASP A 304 25.09 -38.68 -19.03
N ILE A 305 24.04 -38.00 -19.51
CA ILE A 305 23.33 -38.39 -20.75
C ILE A 305 24.26 -38.31 -21.95
N HIS A 306 25.11 -37.29 -22.03
CA HIS A 306 26.11 -37.16 -23.09
C HIS A 306 27.15 -38.28 -23.02
N GLU A 307 27.67 -38.60 -21.83
CA GLU A 307 28.58 -39.73 -21.61
C GLU A 307 27.92 -41.08 -21.91
N ILE A 308 26.64 -41.27 -21.59
CA ILE A 308 25.87 -42.46 -21.95
C ILE A 308 25.70 -42.54 -23.46
N ARG A 309 25.44 -41.41 -24.13
CA ARG A 309 25.36 -41.35 -25.60
C ARG A 309 26.70 -41.67 -26.25
N GLU A 310 27.78 -41.07 -25.77
CA GLU A 310 29.15 -41.34 -26.23
C GLU A 310 29.55 -42.80 -25.96
N ARG A 311 29.22 -43.38 -24.79
CA ARG A 311 29.48 -44.79 -24.49
C ARG A 311 28.56 -45.76 -25.26
N ALA A 312 27.38 -45.32 -25.66
CA ALA A 312 26.51 -46.08 -26.57
C ALA A 312 27.07 -46.14 -27.99
N PHE A 313 27.98 -45.22 -28.36
CA PHE A 313 28.67 -45.15 -29.65
C PHE A 313 30.20 -45.25 -29.48
N HIS A 314 30.76 -46.47 -29.52
CA HIS A 314 32.22 -46.66 -29.51
C HIS A 314 32.90 -45.92 -30.69
N PRO A 315 34.11 -45.33 -30.55
CA PRO A 315 34.79 -44.53 -31.60
C PRO A 315 35.18 -45.27 -32.89
N SER A 316 34.81 -46.54 -33.04
CA SER A 316 34.90 -47.29 -34.30
C SER A 316 33.57 -47.35 -35.07
N GLY A 317 32.49 -46.75 -34.55
CA GLY A 317 31.17 -46.73 -35.20
C GLY A 317 30.46 -48.08 -35.30
N PHE A 318 31.03 -49.15 -34.75
CA PHE A 318 30.47 -50.50 -34.81
C PHE A 318 30.11 -50.99 -33.41
N ASN A 319 28.82 -50.95 -33.10
CA ASN A 319 28.23 -51.75 -32.04
C ASN A 319 27.42 -52.85 -32.72
N LEU A 320 28.09 -53.93 -33.16
CA LEU A 320 27.41 -55.06 -33.79
C LEU A 320 26.65 -55.81 -32.69
N SER A 321 25.33 -55.60 -32.61
CA SER A 321 24.49 -56.43 -31.77
C SER A 321 24.67 -57.91 -32.16
N ARG A 322 24.47 -58.85 -31.23
CA ARG A 322 24.52 -60.29 -31.54
C ARG A 322 23.65 -60.63 -32.76
N THR A 323 22.52 -59.94 -32.90
CA THR A 323 21.60 -60.00 -34.04
C THR A 323 22.26 -59.57 -35.35
N THR A 324 23.04 -58.49 -35.34
CA THR A 324 23.79 -58.00 -36.51
C THR A 324 24.90 -58.96 -36.91
N LEU A 325 25.60 -59.55 -35.93
CA LEU A 325 26.61 -60.59 -36.18
C LEU A 325 25.99 -61.87 -36.75
N SER A 326 24.84 -62.30 -36.23
CA SER A 326 24.08 -63.46 -36.72
C SER A 326 23.61 -63.29 -38.17
N VAL A 327 23.11 -62.10 -38.53
CA VAL A 327 22.69 -61.78 -39.92
C VAL A 327 23.88 -61.76 -40.86
N LEU A 328 25.02 -61.17 -40.45
CA LEU A 328 26.26 -61.17 -41.24
C LEU A 328 26.89 -62.57 -41.35
N ALA A 329 26.66 -63.45 -40.38
CA ALA A 329 27.11 -64.84 -40.38
C ALA A 329 26.21 -65.77 -41.22
N GLY A 330 25.15 -65.26 -41.82
CA GLY A 330 24.24 -66.04 -42.69
C GLY A 330 23.23 -66.90 -41.95
N GLU A 331 22.92 -66.61 -40.68
CA GLU A 331 21.84 -67.29 -39.96
C GLU A 331 20.47 -66.88 -40.55
N GLU A 332 19.71 -67.84 -41.07
CA GLU A 332 18.36 -67.59 -41.58
C GLU A 332 17.35 -67.34 -40.44
N ASN A 333 16.38 -66.43 -40.68
CA ASN A 333 15.25 -66.07 -39.80
C ASN A 333 15.57 -65.28 -38.51
N VAL A 334 16.65 -64.50 -38.48
CA VAL A 334 16.96 -63.61 -37.36
C VAL A 334 16.05 -62.37 -37.40
N LYS A 335 15.24 -62.18 -36.37
CA LYS A 335 14.36 -61.00 -36.20
C LYS A 335 14.92 -60.00 -35.19
N TRP A 336 14.87 -58.72 -35.52
CA TRP A 336 15.30 -57.61 -34.67
C TRP A 336 14.30 -57.36 -33.52
N PRO A 337 14.76 -57.04 -32.30
CA PRO A 337 13.88 -56.68 -31.20
C PRO A 337 13.28 -55.29 -31.46
N GLY A 338 12.06 -55.22 -32.00
CA GLY A 338 11.43 -53.96 -32.43
C GLY A 338 11.25 -52.95 -31.31
N GLU A 339 11.05 -53.40 -30.08
CA GLU A 339 10.95 -52.57 -28.87
C GLU A 339 12.24 -51.82 -28.51
N ALA A 340 13.39 -52.24 -29.03
CA ALA A 340 14.68 -51.62 -28.75
C ALA A 340 15.18 -50.73 -29.91
N LEU A 341 14.41 -50.60 -30.99
CA LEU A 341 14.78 -49.82 -32.18
C LEU A 341 14.21 -48.40 -32.10
N SER A 342 15.03 -47.42 -32.49
CA SER A 342 14.56 -46.06 -32.72
C SER A 342 13.71 -45.97 -33.99
N PHE A 343 12.91 -44.91 -34.15
CA PHE A 343 12.13 -44.72 -35.38
C PHE A 343 13.04 -44.59 -36.62
N GLN A 344 14.26 -44.06 -36.49
CA GLN A 344 15.20 -44.02 -37.61
C GLN A 344 15.69 -45.42 -38.01
N ALA A 345 15.96 -46.28 -37.03
CA ALA A 345 16.35 -47.66 -37.31
C ALA A 345 15.19 -48.47 -37.90
N LEU A 346 13.95 -48.20 -37.47
CA LEU A 346 12.74 -48.80 -38.06
C LEU A 346 12.52 -48.33 -39.50
N ALA A 347 12.73 -47.04 -39.79
CA ALA A 347 12.65 -46.48 -41.13
C ALA A 347 13.62 -47.19 -42.09
N GLU A 348 14.87 -47.40 -41.63
CA GLU A 348 15.91 -48.06 -42.42
C GLU A 348 15.66 -49.56 -42.62
N ILE A 349 15.37 -50.30 -41.54
CA ILE A 349 15.20 -51.77 -41.59
C ILE A 349 13.95 -52.15 -42.39
N LEU A 350 12.88 -51.37 -42.27
CA LEU A 350 11.63 -51.62 -42.97
C LEU A 350 11.59 -50.92 -44.33
N ASP A 351 12.55 -50.06 -44.65
CA ASP A 351 12.58 -49.25 -45.86
C ASP A 351 11.24 -48.51 -46.06
N VAL A 352 10.95 -47.61 -45.11
CA VAL A 352 9.73 -46.79 -45.03
C VAL A 352 10.05 -45.35 -44.62
N GLU A 353 9.17 -44.41 -44.95
CA GLU A 353 9.32 -43.01 -44.56
C GLU A 353 9.26 -42.81 -43.04
N PHE A 354 9.91 -41.75 -42.55
CA PHE A 354 9.99 -41.44 -41.12
C PHE A 354 8.62 -41.32 -40.45
N GLU A 355 7.61 -40.75 -41.11
CA GLU A 355 6.25 -40.64 -40.56
C GLU A 355 5.65 -42.02 -40.28
N THR A 356 5.84 -42.95 -41.20
CA THR A 356 5.37 -44.35 -41.05
C THR A 356 6.14 -45.06 -39.94
N ALA A 357 7.46 -44.84 -39.84
CA ALA A 357 8.28 -45.42 -38.80
C ALA A 357 7.95 -44.90 -37.38
N ILE A 358 7.65 -43.60 -37.25
CA ILE A 358 7.17 -42.99 -35.99
C ILE A 358 5.82 -43.59 -35.61
N LYS A 359 4.90 -43.77 -36.58
CA LYS A 359 3.61 -44.42 -36.36
C LYS A 359 3.80 -45.85 -35.83
N ILE A 360 4.70 -46.63 -36.44
CA ILE A 360 5.03 -48.00 -35.98
C ILE A 360 5.60 -47.97 -34.55
N GLN A 361 6.56 -47.09 -34.24
CA GLN A 361 7.14 -47.00 -32.90
C GLN A 361 6.10 -46.63 -31.85
N ARG A 362 5.18 -45.72 -32.17
CA ARG A 362 4.13 -45.25 -31.27
C ARG A 362 3.01 -46.26 -31.08
N GLU A 363 2.57 -46.94 -32.13
CA GLU A 363 1.36 -47.77 -32.09
C GLU A 363 1.68 -49.24 -31.88
N VAL A 364 2.73 -49.79 -32.50
CA VAL A 364 3.13 -51.20 -32.29
C VAL A 364 3.94 -51.36 -31.00
N PHE A 365 4.87 -50.43 -30.75
CA PHE A 365 5.86 -50.52 -29.66
C PHE A 365 5.71 -49.41 -28.60
N GLY A 366 4.51 -48.82 -28.53
CA GLY A 366 4.25 -47.61 -27.75
C GLY A 366 4.45 -47.76 -26.25
N ALA A 367 4.16 -48.94 -25.70
CA ALA A 367 4.27 -49.19 -24.25
C ALA A 367 5.70 -49.08 -23.72
N THR A 368 6.71 -49.33 -24.58
CA THR A 368 8.12 -49.28 -24.20
C THR A 368 8.72 -47.88 -24.34
N HIS A 369 8.19 -47.07 -25.26
CA HIS A 369 8.79 -45.78 -25.64
C HIS A 369 8.07 -44.56 -25.04
N TYR A 370 6.81 -44.70 -24.64
CA TYR A 370 5.99 -43.57 -24.19
C TYR A 370 5.27 -43.90 -22.88
N VAL A 371 5.34 -42.98 -21.92
CA VAL A 371 4.63 -43.10 -20.64
C VAL A 371 3.11 -43.15 -20.89
N GLY A 372 2.47 -44.26 -20.54
CA GLY A 372 1.05 -44.50 -20.80
C GLY A 372 0.73 -45.04 -22.21
N GLY A 373 1.74 -45.30 -23.04
CA GLY A 373 1.59 -45.92 -24.35
C GLY A 373 1.09 -47.36 -24.27
N ARG A 374 0.48 -47.85 -25.36
CA ARG A 374 -0.01 -49.23 -25.50
C ARG A 374 0.57 -49.84 -26.77
N ASN A 375 0.70 -51.17 -26.78
CA ASN A 375 1.06 -51.93 -27.98
C ASN A 375 -0.22 -52.38 -28.66
N VAL A 376 -0.57 -51.77 -29.77
CA VAL A 376 -1.72 -52.12 -30.60
C VAL A 376 -1.35 -53.35 -31.45
N PRO A 377 -2.22 -54.36 -31.55
CA PRO A 377 -1.99 -55.51 -32.42
C PRO A 377 -1.75 -55.06 -33.87
N LEU A 378 -0.77 -55.65 -34.54
CA LEU A 378 -0.34 -55.23 -35.88
C LEU A 378 -1.48 -55.26 -36.92
N ASP A 379 -2.43 -56.17 -36.75
CA ASP A 379 -3.58 -56.31 -37.65
C ASP A 379 -4.58 -55.15 -37.52
N GLU A 380 -4.68 -54.52 -36.35
CA GLU A 380 -5.61 -53.43 -36.06
C GLU A 380 -5.08 -52.05 -36.47
N ILE A 381 -3.78 -51.96 -36.83
CA ILE A 381 -3.15 -50.70 -37.21
C ILE A 381 -3.40 -50.42 -38.69
N ASP A 382 -3.72 -49.16 -39.01
CA ASP A 382 -3.81 -48.66 -40.38
C ASP A 382 -2.41 -48.47 -40.99
N LEU A 383 -1.87 -49.55 -41.55
CA LEU A 383 -0.60 -49.62 -42.27
C LEU A 383 -0.82 -50.46 -43.54
N ALA A 384 -0.12 -50.12 -44.63
CA ALA A 384 -0.14 -50.92 -45.86
C ALA A 384 0.31 -52.36 -45.59
N ASP A 385 -0.34 -53.34 -46.23
CA ASP A 385 -0.07 -54.77 -46.02
C ASP A 385 1.38 -55.16 -46.30
N GLN A 386 2.03 -54.47 -47.25
CA GLN A 386 3.45 -54.64 -47.54
C GLN A 386 4.33 -54.30 -46.33
N VAL A 387 4.00 -53.23 -45.59
CA VAL A 387 4.72 -52.82 -44.38
C VAL A 387 4.45 -53.78 -43.23
N LYS A 388 3.20 -54.23 -43.04
CA LYS A 388 2.86 -55.26 -42.04
C LYS A 388 3.63 -56.57 -42.27
N ASN A 389 3.78 -56.99 -43.53
CA ASN A 389 4.57 -58.17 -43.88
C ASN A 389 6.06 -57.99 -43.59
N LYS A 390 6.65 -56.84 -43.94
CA LYS A 390 8.04 -56.52 -43.58
C LYS A 390 8.24 -56.54 -42.05
N ILE A 391 7.31 -55.98 -41.28
CA ILE A 391 7.37 -56.02 -39.81
C ILE A 391 7.37 -57.47 -39.30
N ARG A 392 6.47 -58.33 -39.80
CA ARG A 392 6.43 -59.75 -39.40
C ARG A 392 7.70 -60.50 -39.79
N GLN A 393 8.30 -60.15 -40.92
CA GLN A 393 9.50 -60.79 -41.44
C GLN A 393 10.74 -60.40 -40.64
N TYR A 394 10.93 -59.10 -40.38
CA TYR A 394 12.18 -58.57 -39.84
C TYR A 394 12.15 -58.28 -38.34
N LEU A 395 10.98 -58.08 -37.73
CA LEU A 395 10.87 -57.64 -36.34
C LEU A 395 10.22 -58.67 -35.43
N LYS A 396 10.68 -58.74 -34.18
CA LYS A 396 9.98 -59.41 -33.08
C LYS A 396 8.88 -58.48 -32.58
N LEU A 397 7.65 -58.95 -32.66
CA LEU A 397 6.48 -58.24 -32.15
C LEU A 397 6.39 -58.38 -30.62
N PRO A 398 5.75 -57.42 -29.93
CA PRO A 398 5.49 -57.53 -28.51
C PRO A 398 4.57 -58.72 -28.22
N PRO A 399 4.66 -59.34 -27.02
CA PRO A 399 3.75 -60.41 -26.65
C PRO A 399 2.30 -59.91 -26.63
N GLU A 400 1.40 -60.63 -27.29
CA GLU A 400 -0.04 -60.33 -27.25
C GLU A 400 -0.55 -60.45 -25.81
N LYS A 401 -1.14 -59.39 -25.27
CA LYS A 401 -1.89 -59.48 -24.02
C LYS A 401 -3.16 -60.29 -24.28
N GLN A 402 -3.19 -61.55 -23.87
CA GLN A 402 -4.44 -62.30 -23.78
C GLN A 402 -5.43 -61.50 -22.94
N GLY A 403 -6.59 -61.22 -23.51
CA GLY A 403 -7.58 -60.31 -22.96
C GLY A 403 -7.92 -60.61 -21.49
N THR A 404 -7.82 -59.60 -20.65
CA THR A 404 -8.58 -59.59 -19.39
C THR A 404 -9.97 -59.11 -19.76
N GLN A 405 -10.95 -60.01 -19.74
CA GLN A 405 -12.36 -59.61 -19.72
C GLN A 405 -12.59 -58.67 -18.54
N ARG A 406 -13.00 -57.42 -18.83
CA ARG A 406 -14.08 -56.70 -18.13
C ARG A 406 -14.39 -55.38 -18.82
#